data_AF-A0A151L2S9-F1
#
_entry.id   AF-A0A151L2S9-F1
#
_cell.length_a   1.000
_cell.length_b   1.000
_cell.length_c   1.000
_cell.angle_alpha   90.00
_cell.angle_beta   90.00
_cell.angle_gamma   90.00
#
_symmetry.space_group_name_H-M   'P 1'
#
loop_
_entity.id
_entity.type
_entity.pdbx_description
1 polymer ?
#
loop_
_entity_poly.entity_id
_entity_poly.type
_entity_poly.pdbx_seq_one_letter_code
_entity_poly.pdbx_strand_id
1 'polypeptide(L)'
;DSELEIIANEKNALMKKIKKHKDDVEKDIFADKYDRTYKRANREDIRLVDCNTNGFLFRVTKKDCGLVQQDKKKYMTVRMNKNEFLFTTNTLKNLCKQYDHCLNIYNTLQSEIINKTICAVSTYTPVIEKFIDLVSTLDVLISFSVVCHNSPFPYVRPVIVDHGENVIMRKSRHPLLELQYNLNNFIPNDIHMNKKNSRLIIVTGPNMGGKSTYIRQTAIICILAQIGMFVPCDFCEVPIFTQIMCRVGASDFQLKGISTFLSEMIEAAAIVKNADQNSFIIVDELGRGTSTYEGLGISWSIGKYILDNIKCFCLFATHFHEMSNIAYQCEGVINRHVETTIDKEKKKICFLYEIKDGASNKSYGVNVAEIAKLPKDVIQKAYEKVEELESAENKYYLKEKLNIDTSASADENYKMKISNYMKIKDEIHHLFSSTNENEFMERFLSKKNYLKELAI
;
A
#
# COMPACT_ATOMS: atom_id res chain seq x y z
N ASP A 1 41.62 -33.90 10.57
CA ASP A 1 41.57 -35.28 10.07
C ASP A 1 42.96 -35.61 9.52
N SER A 2 43.68 -36.52 10.17
CA SER A 2 45.09 -36.81 9.87
C SER A 2 45.27 -37.43 8.49
N GLU A 3 44.28 -38.17 8.00
CA GLU A 3 44.33 -38.78 6.67
C GLU A 3 44.25 -37.74 5.55
N LEU A 4 43.35 -36.76 5.67
CA LEU A 4 43.25 -35.66 4.71
C LEU A 4 44.55 -34.85 4.64
N GLU A 5 45.20 -34.63 5.78
CA GLU A 5 46.47 -33.90 5.86
C GLU A 5 47.62 -34.65 5.16
N ILE A 6 47.68 -35.98 5.33
CA ILE A 6 48.65 -36.84 4.62
C ILE A 6 48.43 -36.73 3.11
N ILE A 7 47.20 -36.92 2.63
CA ILE A 7 46.86 -36.85 1.21
C ILE A 7 47.10 -35.43 0.65
N ALA A 8 46.84 -34.38 1.42
CA ALA A 8 47.16 -33.00 1.03
C ALA A 8 48.66 -32.79 0.82
N ASN A 9 49.48 -33.35 1.71
CA ASN A 9 50.94 -33.28 1.61
C ASN A 9 51.47 -34.08 0.42
N GLU A 10 50.92 -35.26 0.15
CA GLU A 10 51.23 -36.06 -1.04
C GLU A 10 50.88 -35.35 -2.35
N LYS A 11 49.68 -34.76 -2.42
CA LYS A 11 49.23 -33.93 -3.56
C LYS A 11 50.20 -32.77 -3.81
N ASN A 12 50.59 -32.07 -2.74
CA ASN A 12 51.54 -30.96 -2.82
C ASN A 12 52.95 -31.42 -3.25
N ALA A 13 53.40 -32.59 -2.80
CA ALA A 13 54.67 -33.19 -3.21
C ALA A 13 54.65 -33.59 -4.69
N LEU A 14 53.56 -34.16 -5.19
CA LEU A 14 53.38 -34.48 -6.61
C LEU A 14 53.37 -33.21 -7.47
N MET A 15 52.70 -32.14 -7.04
CA MET A 15 52.73 -30.86 -7.75
C MET A 15 54.14 -30.25 -7.80
N LYS A 16 54.93 -30.38 -6.71
CA LYS A 16 56.34 -29.99 -6.71
C LYS A 16 57.17 -30.82 -7.70
N LYS A 17 56.94 -32.13 -7.79
CA LYS A 17 57.61 -33.01 -8.78
C LYS A 17 57.23 -32.63 -10.22
N ILE A 18 55.97 -32.29 -10.50
CA ILE A 18 55.52 -31.81 -11.81
C ILE A 18 56.24 -30.52 -12.19
N LYS A 19 56.33 -29.54 -11.27
CA LYS A 19 57.07 -28.29 -11.49
C LYS A 19 58.57 -28.52 -11.70
N LYS A 20 59.19 -29.40 -10.92
CA LYS A 20 60.61 -29.75 -11.11
C LYS A 20 60.85 -30.40 -12.48
N HIS A 21 59.98 -31.32 -12.89
CA HIS A 21 60.08 -31.97 -14.20
C HIS A 21 59.89 -30.97 -15.36
N LYS A 22 59.03 -29.95 -15.19
CA LYS A 22 58.92 -28.83 -16.13
C LYS A 22 60.26 -28.11 -16.29
N ASP A 23 60.92 -27.77 -15.19
CA ASP A 23 62.22 -27.08 -15.21
C ASP A 23 63.32 -27.94 -15.87
N ASP A 24 63.31 -29.25 -15.62
CA ASP A 24 64.25 -30.20 -16.25
C ASP A 24 64.03 -30.29 -17.78
N VAL A 25 62.76 -30.30 -18.23
CA VAL A 25 62.39 -30.29 -19.65
C VAL A 25 62.74 -28.96 -20.32
N GLU A 26 62.59 -27.83 -19.61
CA GLU A 26 62.97 -26.50 -20.09
C GLU A 26 64.49 -26.40 -20.30
N LYS A 27 65.29 -26.94 -19.37
CA LYS A 27 66.74 -27.02 -19.53
C LYS A 27 67.16 -27.93 -20.68
N ASP A 28 66.50 -29.08 -20.86
CA ASP A 28 66.82 -30.04 -21.92
C ASP A 28 66.52 -29.48 -23.33
N ILE A 29 65.35 -28.85 -23.51
CA ILE A 29 64.93 -28.31 -24.82
C ILE A 29 65.72 -27.06 -25.22
N PHE A 30 66.13 -26.24 -24.24
CA PHE A 30 66.81 -24.97 -24.49
C PHE A 30 68.31 -24.98 -24.14
N ALA A 31 68.92 -26.15 -23.88
CA ALA A 31 70.34 -26.28 -23.53
C ALA A 31 71.26 -25.51 -24.49
N ASP A 32 71.04 -25.63 -25.80
CA ASP A 32 71.84 -24.96 -26.83
C ASP A 32 71.62 -23.43 -26.90
N LYS A 33 70.48 -22.93 -26.41
CA LYS A 33 70.22 -21.47 -26.33
C LYS A 33 70.88 -20.83 -25.11
N TYR A 34 71.14 -21.59 -24.05
CA TYR A 34 71.77 -21.05 -22.84
C TYR A 34 73.25 -20.68 -23.03
N ASP A 35 73.94 -21.28 -24.02
CA ASP A 35 75.35 -20.99 -24.32
C ASP A 35 75.58 -19.73 -25.19
N ARG A 36 74.53 -19.15 -25.78
CA ARG A 36 74.64 -17.96 -26.64
C ARG A 36 73.62 -16.88 -26.27
N THR A 37 74.05 -15.95 -25.41
CA THR A 37 73.53 -14.57 -25.33
C THR A 37 72.01 -14.41 -25.13
N TYR A 38 71.43 -15.01 -24.07
CA TYR A 38 70.07 -14.67 -23.63
C TYR A 38 69.97 -14.55 -22.10
N LYS A 39 70.57 -13.50 -21.51
CA LYS A 39 70.07 -12.95 -20.24
C LYS A 39 68.80 -12.14 -20.52
N ARG A 40 67.67 -12.82 -20.76
CA ARG A 40 66.35 -12.19 -20.59
C ARG A 40 65.73 -12.75 -19.32
N ALA A 41 65.74 -11.90 -18.29
CA ALA A 41 65.01 -12.11 -17.07
C ALA A 41 63.51 -12.37 -17.35
N ASN A 42 62.97 -13.38 -16.68
CA ASN A 42 61.54 -13.61 -16.43
C ASN A 42 60.63 -13.96 -17.62
N ARG A 43 61.09 -14.74 -18.62
CA ARG A 43 60.15 -15.49 -19.47
C ARG A 43 60.30 -16.99 -19.21
N GLU A 44 59.24 -17.60 -18.67
CA GLU A 44 59.07 -19.06 -18.71
C GLU A 44 58.88 -19.48 -20.18
N ASP A 45 59.89 -20.13 -20.76
CA ASP A 45 59.86 -20.57 -22.16
C ASP A 45 58.97 -21.80 -22.33
N ILE A 46 58.80 -22.58 -21.27
CA ILE A 46 57.79 -23.63 -21.13
C ILE A 46 56.79 -23.20 -20.06
N ARG A 47 55.49 -23.37 -20.31
CA ARG A 47 54.44 -23.18 -19.30
C ARG A 47 53.74 -24.49 -18.99
N LEU A 48 53.33 -24.68 -17.73
CA LEU A 48 52.44 -25.76 -17.35
C LEU A 48 51.00 -25.27 -17.56
N VAL A 49 50.21 -26.01 -18.34
CA VAL A 49 48.82 -25.68 -18.65
C VAL A 49 47.94 -26.83 -18.17
N ASP A 50 46.94 -26.50 -17.36
CA ASP A 50 45.91 -27.44 -16.94
C ASP A 50 44.91 -27.67 -18.08
N CYS A 51 44.60 -28.93 -18.36
CA CYS A 51 43.72 -29.37 -19.44
C CYS A 51 42.76 -30.44 -18.92
N ASN A 52 41.46 -30.15 -18.98
CA ASN A 52 40.38 -30.96 -18.41
C ASN A 52 40.40 -32.47 -18.77
N THR A 53 41.01 -32.87 -19.89
CA THR A 53 41.06 -34.28 -20.33
C THR A 53 42.37 -35.01 -20.02
N ASN A 54 43.49 -34.30 -19.84
CA ASN A 54 44.83 -34.89 -19.74
C ASN A 54 45.60 -34.44 -18.47
N GLY A 55 44.94 -33.73 -17.56
CA GLY A 55 45.60 -33.05 -16.45
C GLY A 55 46.53 -31.97 -16.97
N PHE A 56 47.79 -31.96 -16.52
CA PHE A 56 48.76 -30.96 -16.95
C PHE A 56 49.47 -31.30 -18.27
N LEU A 57 49.66 -30.30 -19.12
CA LEU A 57 50.45 -30.33 -20.35
C LEU A 57 51.54 -29.26 -20.33
N PHE A 58 52.59 -29.46 -21.11
CA PHE A 58 53.59 -28.43 -21.36
C PHE A 58 53.21 -27.61 -22.60
N ARG A 59 53.35 -26.29 -22.48
CA ARG A 59 53.08 -25.32 -23.53
C ARG A 59 54.34 -24.57 -23.92
N VAL A 60 54.60 -24.54 -25.22
CA VAL A 60 55.68 -23.77 -25.84
C VAL A 60 55.09 -22.90 -26.96
N THR A 61 55.78 -21.81 -27.33
CA THR A 61 55.35 -20.96 -28.45
C THR A 61 55.52 -21.68 -29.79
N LYS A 62 54.72 -21.33 -30.80
CA LYS A 62 54.86 -21.94 -32.13
C LYS A 62 56.27 -21.77 -32.74
N LYS A 63 57.00 -20.71 -32.37
CA LYS A 63 58.37 -20.46 -32.85
C LYS A 63 59.36 -21.53 -32.40
N ASP A 64 59.19 -22.05 -31.19
CA ASP A 64 60.08 -23.02 -30.57
C ASP A 64 59.59 -24.46 -30.72
N CYS A 65 58.46 -24.67 -31.42
CA CYS A 65 57.89 -25.98 -31.71
C CYS A 65 58.87 -26.92 -32.42
N GLY A 66 59.76 -26.38 -33.27
CA GLY A 66 60.76 -27.17 -33.98
C GLY A 66 61.73 -27.89 -33.04
N LEU A 67 62.08 -27.27 -31.91
CA LEU A 67 63.00 -27.83 -30.92
C LEU A 67 62.38 -29.06 -30.22
N VAL A 68 61.08 -28.98 -29.90
CA VAL A 68 60.34 -30.08 -29.27
C VAL A 68 60.15 -31.26 -30.24
N GLN A 69 60.01 -30.99 -31.54
CA GLN A 69 59.77 -32.01 -32.55
C GLN A 69 61.03 -32.77 -33.00
N GLN A 70 62.23 -32.37 -32.56
CA GLN A 70 63.47 -33.07 -32.86
C GLN A 70 63.53 -34.45 -32.18
N ASP A 71 63.03 -34.55 -30.95
CA ASP A 71 62.95 -35.82 -30.20
C ASP A 71 61.50 -36.22 -29.92
N LYS A 72 60.83 -36.74 -30.96
CA LYS A 72 59.44 -37.22 -30.89
C LYS A 72 59.25 -38.43 -29.97
N LYS A 73 60.33 -39.13 -29.59
CA LYS A 73 60.27 -40.28 -28.67
C LYS A 73 60.18 -39.81 -27.22
N LYS A 74 60.91 -38.75 -26.87
CA LYS A 74 60.91 -38.14 -25.53
C LYS A 74 59.74 -37.16 -25.34
N TYR A 75 59.45 -36.35 -26.37
CA TYR A 75 58.40 -35.33 -26.35
C TYR A 75 57.23 -35.69 -27.26
N MET A 76 56.11 -36.09 -26.65
CA MET A 76 54.89 -36.47 -27.37
C MET A 76 54.01 -35.25 -27.62
N THR A 77 53.68 -35.00 -28.87
CA THR A 77 52.75 -33.93 -29.25
C THR A 77 51.32 -34.30 -28.86
N VAL A 78 50.58 -33.35 -28.28
CA VAL A 78 49.17 -33.54 -27.91
C VAL A 78 48.25 -32.69 -28.78
N ARG A 79 48.54 -31.38 -28.92
CA ARG A 79 47.72 -30.45 -29.71
C ARG A 79 48.57 -29.29 -30.22
N MET A 80 48.30 -28.83 -31.44
CA MET A 80 48.92 -27.63 -32.01
C MET A 80 47.84 -26.63 -32.40
N ASN A 81 47.93 -25.42 -31.86
CA ASN A 81 47.03 -24.30 -32.17
C ASN A 81 47.80 -23.20 -32.91
N LYS A 82 47.11 -22.15 -33.37
CA LYS A 82 47.71 -21.07 -34.18
C LYS A 82 48.95 -20.42 -33.52
N ASN A 83 48.96 -20.29 -32.19
CA ASN A 83 49.99 -19.57 -31.43
C ASN A 83 50.73 -20.43 -30.38
N GLU A 84 50.32 -21.68 -30.17
CA GLU A 84 50.83 -22.52 -29.08
C GLU A 84 50.98 -23.97 -29.50
N PHE A 85 51.95 -24.63 -28.88
CA PHE A 85 52.24 -26.04 -29.06
C PHE A 85 52.16 -26.74 -27.71
N LEU A 86 51.25 -27.70 -27.60
CA LEU A 86 51.03 -28.49 -26.40
C LEU A 86 51.60 -29.89 -26.56
N PHE A 87 52.42 -30.29 -25.60
CA PHE A 87 53.09 -31.58 -25.61
C PHE A 87 53.19 -32.13 -24.18
N THR A 88 53.59 -33.39 -24.09
CA THR A 88 53.74 -34.11 -22.82
C THR A 88 54.92 -35.07 -22.91
N THR A 89 55.33 -35.59 -21.75
CA THR A 89 56.35 -36.63 -21.61
C THR A 89 55.72 -37.85 -20.92
N ASN A 90 56.37 -39.03 -21.00
CA ASN A 90 55.90 -40.22 -20.28
C ASN A 90 55.94 -40.00 -18.75
N THR A 91 56.96 -39.30 -18.27
CA THR A 91 57.11 -38.90 -16.87
C THR A 91 56.01 -37.94 -16.44
N LEU A 92 55.69 -36.90 -17.23
CA LEU A 92 54.56 -36.01 -16.95
C LEU A 92 53.23 -36.76 -16.92
N LYS A 93 52.97 -37.65 -17.90
CA LYS A 93 51.74 -38.47 -17.91
C LYS A 93 51.60 -39.31 -16.63
N ASN A 94 52.68 -39.92 -16.16
CA ASN A 94 52.66 -40.73 -14.93
C ASN A 94 52.44 -39.86 -13.68
N LEU A 95 53.09 -38.70 -13.60
CA LEU A 95 52.90 -37.74 -12.51
C LEU A 95 51.47 -37.17 -12.50
N CYS A 96 50.90 -36.84 -13.66
CA CYS A 96 49.50 -36.40 -13.77
C CYS A 96 48.54 -37.49 -13.30
N LYS A 97 48.72 -38.75 -13.71
CA LYS A 97 47.88 -39.87 -13.23
C LYS A 97 47.93 -40.03 -11.71
N GLN A 98 49.13 -39.94 -11.11
CA GLN A 98 49.29 -40.01 -9.65
C GLN A 98 48.64 -38.80 -8.97
N TYR A 99 48.81 -37.61 -9.53
CA TYR A 99 48.22 -36.37 -9.03
C TYR A 99 46.69 -36.41 -9.09
N ASP A 100 46.12 -36.82 -10.22
CA ASP A 100 44.66 -36.92 -10.41
C ASP A 100 44.05 -37.94 -9.45
N HIS A 101 44.72 -39.09 -9.24
CA HIS A 101 44.29 -40.08 -8.26
C HIS A 101 44.29 -39.51 -6.83
N CYS A 102 45.39 -38.85 -6.45
CA CYS A 102 45.52 -38.21 -5.14
C CYS A 102 44.52 -37.06 -4.94
N LEU A 103 44.26 -36.26 -5.99
CA LEU A 103 43.27 -35.19 -6.00
C LEU A 103 41.84 -35.73 -5.82
N ASN A 104 41.51 -36.84 -6.49
CA ASN A 104 40.21 -37.48 -6.33
C ASN A 104 40.00 -37.98 -4.89
N ILE A 105 41.01 -38.66 -4.31
CA ILE A 105 40.95 -39.10 -2.91
C ILE A 105 40.78 -37.89 -1.97
N TYR A 106 41.58 -36.84 -2.18
CA TYR A 106 41.50 -35.60 -1.41
C TYR A 106 40.09 -34.99 -1.44
N ASN A 107 39.49 -34.86 -2.63
CA ASN A 107 38.16 -34.28 -2.81
C ASN A 107 37.06 -35.13 -2.15
N THR A 108 37.18 -36.46 -2.21
CA THR A 108 36.25 -37.38 -1.55
C THR A 108 36.32 -37.22 -0.04
N LEU A 109 37.52 -37.32 0.55
CA LEU A 109 37.72 -37.15 2.00
C LEU A 109 37.28 -35.76 2.48
N GLN A 110 37.56 -34.71 1.70
CA GLN A 110 37.11 -33.36 2.01
C GLN A 110 35.57 -33.27 2.03
N SER A 111 34.90 -33.84 1.04
CA SER A 111 33.44 -33.85 0.97
C SER A 111 32.82 -34.63 2.13
N GLU A 112 33.43 -35.74 2.53
CA GLU A 112 32.99 -36.50 3.72
C GLU A 112 33.10 -35.69 5.00
N ILE A 113 34.20 -34.96 5.20
CA ILE A 113 34.38 -34.09 6.38
C ILE A 113 33.35 -32.95 6.37
N ILE A 114 33.10 -32.33 5.22
CA ILE A 114 32.07 -31.30 5.08
C ILE A 114 30.70 -31.87 5.43
N ASN A 115 30.34 -33.04 4.89
CA ASN A 115 29.07 -33.70 5.19
C ASN A 115 28.95 -34.05 6.67
N LYS A 116 30.00 -34.61 7.29
CA LYS A 116 30.03 -34.88 8.74
C LYS A 116 29.86 -33.60 9.56
N THR A 117 30.47 -32.50 9.13
CA THR A 117 30.36 -31.19 9.79
C THR A 117 28.94 -30.63 9.66
N ILE A 118 28.34 -30.69 8.47
CA ILE A 118 26.95 -30.27 8.24
C ILE A 118 26.00 -31.12 9.09
N CYS A 119 26.17 -32.45 9.12
CA CYS A 119 25.38 -33.33 9.98
C CYS A 119 25.55 -33.01 11.46
N ALA A 120 26.76 -32.66 11.91
CA ALA A 120 26.98 -32.23 13.29
C ALA A 120 26.28 -30.90 13.58
N VAL A 121 26.45 -29.89 12.71
CA VAL A 121 25.81 -28.57 12.86
C VAL A 121 24.29 -28.66 12.80
N SER A 122 23.73 -29.52 11.95
CA SER A 122 22.28 -29.68 11.83
C SER A 122 21.63 -30.25 13.10
N THR A 123 22.39 -30.92 13.98
CA THR A 123 21.86 -31.32 15.29
C THR A 123 21.55 -30.11 16.19
N TYR A 124 22.15 -28.95 15.92
CA TYR A 124 21.89 -27.70 16.65
C TYR A 124 20.76 -26.86 16.07
N THR A 125 20.13 -27.27 14.96
CA THR A 125 19.03 -26.52 14.34
C THR A 125 17.95 -26.09 15.34
N PRO A 126 17.42 -26.95 16.24
CA PRO A 126 16.39 -26.55 17.19
C PRO A 126 16.86 -25.47 18.20
N VAL A 127 18.16 -25.42 18.50
CA VAL A 127 18.75 -24.39 19.38
C VAL A 127 18.90 -23.08 18.63
N ILE A 128 19.35 -23.14 17.37
CA ILE A 128 19.50 -21.98 16.50
C ILE A 128 18.14 -21.34 16.20
N GLU A 129 17.09 -22.14 15.92
CA GLU A 129 15.73 -21.63 15.69
C GLU A 129 15.20 -20.86 16.91
N LYS A 130 15.33 -21.43 18.12
CA LYS A 130 14.96 -20.73 19.37
C LYS A 130 15.76 -19.45 19.58
N PHE A 131 17.04 -19.45 19.22
CA PHE A 131 17.88 -18.26 19.32
C PHE A 131 17.43 -17.18 18.32
N ILE A 132 17.07 -17.56 17.10
CA ILE A 132 16.53 -16.65 16.08
C ILE A 132 15.23 -16.01 16.58
N ASP A 133 14.30 -16.77 17.16
CA ASP A 133 13.05 -16.23 17.70
C ASP A 133 13.29 -15.20 18.81
N LEU A 134 14.24 -15.48 19.70
CA LEU A 134 14.61 -14.59 20.81
C LEU A 134 15.25 -13.30 20.29
N VAL A 135 16.23 -13.40 19.39
CA VAL A 135 16.91 -12.24 18.80
C VAL A 135 15.93 -11.39 17.98
N SER A 136 15.03 -12.03 17.23
CA SER A 136 14.00 -11.33 16.43
C SER A 136 13.03 -10.58 17.33
N THR A 137 12.60 -11.18 18.44
CA THR A 137 11.74 -10.52 19.43
C THR A 137 12.44 -9.32 20.05
N LEU A 138 13.71 -9.46 20.42
CA LEU A 138 14.52 -8.38 20.97
C LEU A 138 14.67 -7.22 19.96
N ASP A 139 14.94 -7.53 18.70
CA ASP A 139 15.12 -6.55 17.62
C ASP A 139 13.84 -5.72 17.41
N VAL A 140 12.67 -6.36 17.37
CA VAL A 140 11.37 -5.66 17.26
C VAL A 140 11.12 -4.76 18.47
N LEU A 141 11.34 -5.24 19.69
CA LEU A 141 11.12 -4.44 20.91
C LEU A 141 12.07 -3.24 21.01
N ILE A 142 13.33 -3.42 20.62
CA ILE A 142 14.31 -2.32 20.53
C ILE A 142 13.87 -1.32 19.47
N SER A 143 13.48 -1.80 18.28
CA SER A 143 13.00 -0.95 17.19
C SER A 143 11.80 -0.09 17.62
N PHE A 144 10.81 -0.67 18.31
CA PHE A 144 9.70 0.09 18.89
C PHE A 144 10.18 1.18 19.86
N SER A 145 11.11 0.84 20.76
CA SER A 145 11.67 1.81 21.72
C SER A 145 12.42 2.95 21.02
N VAL A 146 13.21 2.65 19.98
CA VAL A 146 13.98 3.64 19.22
C VAL A 146 13.04 4.61 18.49
N VAL A 147 11.99 4.10 17.84
CA VAL A 147 10.99 4.95 17.18
C VAL A 147 10.30 5.87 18.19
N CYS A 148 9.84 5.32 19.32
CA CYS A 148 9.15 6.09 20.34
C CYS A 148 10.03 7.17 21.00
N HIS A 149 11.33 6.92 21.12
CA HIS A 149 12.28 7.87 21.70
C HIS A 149 12.70 8.98 20.73
N ASN A 150 12.83 8.65 19.44
CA ASN A 150 13.29 9.60 18.43
C ASN A 150 12.15 10.43 17.81
N SER A 151 10.89 10.11 18.12
CA SER A 151 9.75 10.93 17.71
C SER A 151 9.80 12.34 18.32
N PRO A 152 9.27 13.37 17.63
CA PRO A 152 9.25 14.75 18.12
C PRO A 152 8.58 14.94 19.48
N PHE A 153 7.64 14.05 19.80
CA PHE A 153 6.93 14.01 21.06
C PHE A 153 6.99 12.59 21.63
N PRO A 154 7.06 12.44 22.97
CA PRO A 154 7.09 11.13 23.59
C PRO A 154 5.79 10.36 23.28
N TYR A 155 5.95 9.08 23.01
CA TYR A 155 4.83 8.15 22.86
C TYR A 155 4.48 7.58 24.24
N VAL A 156 3.22 7.22 24.45
CA VAL A 156 2.72 6.71 25.72
C VAL A 156 2.33 5.25 25.61
N ARG A 157 2.48 4.50 26.71
CA ARG A 157 1.97 3.13 26.80
C ARG A 157 0.43 3.16 26.75
N PRO A 158 -0.23 2.50 25.79
CA PRO A 158 -1.68 2.43 25.75
C PRO A 158 -2.21 1.50 26.86
N VAL A 159 -3.39 1.82 27.38
CA VAL A 159 -4.18 0.95 28.24
C VAL A 159 -5.07 0.09 27.35
N ILE A 160 -4.73 -1.19 27.21
CA ILE A 160 -5.55 -2.16 26.47
C ILE A 160 -6.55 -2.78 27.44
N VAL A 161 -7.84 -2.65 27.14
CA VAL A 161 -8.92 -3.18 27.98
C VAL A 161 -9.62 -4.32 27.25
N ASP A 162 -9.56 -5.52 27.81
CA ASP A 162 -10.33 -6.64 27.27
C ASP A 162 -11.82 -6.36 27.42
N HIS A 163 -12.59 -6.57 26.35
CA HIS A 163 -14.00 -6.21 26.24
C HIS A 163 -14.37 -4.76 26.62
N GLY A 164 -13.41 -3.81 26.48
CA GLY A 164 -13.60 -2.42 26.86
C GLY A 164 -14.81 -1.73 26.22
N GLU A 165 -15.34 -0.72 26.93
CA GLU A 165 -16.47 0.10 26.48
C GLU A 165 -16.06 1.45 25.88
N ASN A 166 -14.78 1.82 25.97
CA ASN A 166 -14.30 3.15 25.59
C ASN A 166 -13.14 3.08 24.60
N VAL A 167 -13.10 4.06 23.70
CA VAL A 167 -11.92 4.45 22.92
C VAL A 167 -11.60 5.88 23.31
N ILE A 168 -10.50 6.09 24.02
CA ILE A 168 -10.07 7.40 24.50
C ILE A 168 -8.65 7.64 24.01
N MET A 169 -8.46 8.70 23.22
CA MET A 169 -7.15 9.16 22.81
C MET A 169 -7.07 10.65 23.07
N ARG A 170 -6.16 11.09 23.95
CA ARG A 170 -5.93 12.52 24.24
C ARG A 170 -4.74 13.01 23.45
N LYS A 171 -4.89 14.15 22.80
CA LYS A 171 -3.90 14.78 21.92
C LYS A 171 -3.26 13.78 20.97
N SER A 172 -4.08 12.98 20.30
CA SER A 172 -3.62 11.99 19.35
C SER A 172 -3.06 12.63 18.09
N ARG A 173 -1.99 12.04 17.56
CA ARG A 173 -1.26 12.53 16.39
C ARG A 173 -1.10 11.43 15.36
N HIS A 174 -0.98 11.80 14.10
CA HIS A 174 -0.71 10.83 13.03
C HIS A 174 0.80 10.51 12.98
N PRO A 175 1.22 9.26 13.27
CA PRO A 175 2.64 8.92 13.48
C PRO A 175 3.54 9.22 12.26
N LEU A 176 3.01 9.10 11.04
CA LEU A 176 3.77 9.41 9.82
C LEU A 176 3.80 10.90 9.46
N LEU A 177 2.79 11.68 9.86
CA LEU A 177 2.70 13.10 9.47
C LEU A 177 3.40 13.99 10.49
N GLU A 178 3.43 13.61 11.77
CA GLU A 178 4.16 14.37 12.79
C GLU A 178 5.68 14.41 12.54
N LEU A 179 6.22 13.45 11.78
CA LEU A 179 7.63 13.37 11.41
C LEU A 179 8.02 14.23 10.20
N GLN A 180 7.05 14.83 9.50
CA GLN A 180 7.36 15.61 8.30
C GLN A 180 8.00 16.95 8.67
N TYR A 181 9.28 17.12 8.32
CA TYR A 181 10.06 18.34 8.54
C TYR A 181 9.42 19.63 7.99
N ASN A 182 8.56 19.52 6.97
CA ASN A 182 7.92 20.67 6.32
C ASN A 182 6.61 21.11 7.01
N LEU A 183 6.09 20.33 7.96
CA LEU A 183 4.91 20.69 8.73
C LEU A 183 5.37 21.38 10.01
N ASN A 184 5.20 22.70 10.08
CA ASN A 184 5.40 23.46 11.32
C ASN A 184 4.31 23.07 12.33
N ASN A 185 4.57 21.99 13.06
CA ASN A 185 3.74 21.36 14.11
C ASN A 185 2.43 20.71 13.63
N PHE A 186 2.33 19.40 13.79
CA PHE A 186 1.07 18.66 13.66
C PHE A 186 0.11 19.06 14.79
N ILE A 187 -1.16 19.36 14.47
CA ILE A 187 -2.18 19.72 15.46
C ILE A 187 -2.79 18.46 16.07
N PRO A 188 -2.58 18.18 17.37
CA PRO A 188 -3.11 16.98 18.02
C PRO A 188 -4.63 17.09 18.25
N ASN A 189 -5.34 15.97 18.21
CA ASN A 189 -6.79 15.93 18.38
C ASN A 189 -7.25 14.86 19.38
N ASP A 190 -8.33 15.13 20.11
CA ASP A 190 -8.91 14.18 21.05
C ASP A 190 -9.94 13.26 20.37
N ILE A 191 -10.00 12.00 20.78
CA ILE A 191 -11.02 11.02 20.40
C ILE A 191 -11.64 10.46 21.67
N HIS A 192 -12.97 10.47 21.75
CA HIS A 192 -13.70 9.83 22.82
C HIS A 192 -14.96 9.15 22.27
N MET A 193 -14.92 7.83 22.25
CA MET A 193 -16.05 6.99 21.87
C MET A 193 -16.42 6.08 23.04
N ASN A 194 -17.71 5.90 23.29
CA ASN A 194 -18.21 4.96 24.28
C ASN A 194 -19.34 4.13 23.68
N LYS A 195 -19.43 2.85 24.07
CA LYS A 195 -20.43 1.88 23.60
C LYS A 195 -21.88 2.31 23.81
N LYS A 196 -22.20 3.26 24.68
CA LYS A 196 -23.57 3.74 24.94
C LYS A 196 -23.88 5.01 24.15
N ASN A 197 -23.02 6.02 24.25
CA ASN A 197 -23.37 7.39 23.86
C ASN A 197 -22.70 7.88 22.58
N SER A 198 -21.59 7.25 22.14
CA SER A 198 -20.78 7.76 21.02
C SER A 198 -20.11 6.64 20.23
N ARG A 199 -20.89 5.59 19.90
CA ARG A 199 -20.44 4.49 19.02
C ARG A 199 -20.17 4.97 17.60
N LEU A 200 -20.99 5.89 17.10
CA LEU A 200 -20.84 6.49 15.78
C LEU A 200 -20.46 7.96 15.94
N ILE A 201 -19.32 8.37 15.39
CA ILE A 201 -18.97 9.79 15.27
C ILE A 201 -19.08 10.18 13.81
N ILE A 202 -19.93 11.16 13.53
CA ILE A 202 -20.04 11.77 12.20
C ILE A 202 -19.10 12.97 12.16
N VAL A 203 -18.11 12.92 11.26
CA VAL A 203 -17.10 13.96 11.11
C VAL A 203 -17.38 14.76 9.85
N THR A 204 -17.79 16.01 10.03
CA THR A 204 -18.09 16.96 8.94
C THR A 204 -17.00 18.03 8.81
N GLY A 205 -17.12 18.85 7.77
CA GLY A 205 -16.21 19.97 7.52
C GLY A 205 -15.64 19.96 6.10
N PRO A 206 -14.94 21.03 5.71
CA PRO A 206 -14.45 21.19 4.35
C PRO A 206 -13.40 20.15 3.96
N ASN A 207 -13.27 19.93 2.66
CA ASN A 207 -12.16 19.16 2.10
C ASN A 207 -10.84 19.87 2.43
N MET A 208 -9.76 19.10 2.58
CA MET A 208 -8.45 19.56 3.09
C MET A 208 -8.43 20.01 4.57
N GLY A 209 -9.54 19.95 5.30
CA GLY A 209 -9.59 20.26 6.73
C GLY A 209 -8.96 19.21 7.67
N GLY A 210 -8.60 18.02 7.15
CA GLY A 210 -7.96 16.97 7.94
C GLY A 210 -8.90 15.87 8.46
N LYS A 211 -10.15 15.80 7.99
CA LYS A 211 -11.10 14.71 8.32
C LYS A 211 -10.49 13.32 8.12
N SER A 212 -9.96 13.05 6.92
CA SER A 212 -9.32 11.78 6.57
C SER A 212 -8.08 11.50 7.43
N THR A 213 -7.31 12.53 7.77
CA THR A 213 -6.15 12.40 8.68
C THR A 213 -6.59 11.98 10.08
N TYR A 214 -7.65 12.60 10.61
CA TYR A 214 -8.21 12.32 11.93
C TYR A 214 -8.76 10.89 12.05
N ILE A 215 -9.49 10.40 11.05
CA ILE A 215 -10.00 9.02 11.10
C ILE A 215 -8.86 8.00 10.92
N ARG A 216 -7.92 8.25 9.99
CA ARG A 216 -6.78 7.33 9.74
C ARG A 216 -5.83 7.25 10.92
N GLN A 217 -5.52 8.38 11.58
CA GLN A 217 -4.66 8.36 12.77
C GLN A 217 -5.28 7.49 13.87
N THR A 218 -6.61 7.54 14.03
CA THR A 218 -7.31 6.72 15.03
C THR A 218 -7.10 5.23 14.76
N ALA A 219 -7.30 4.77 13.52
CA ALA A 219 -7.04 3.38 13.15
C ALA A 219 -5.59 2.97 13.38
N ILE A 220 -4.64 3.79 12.93
CA ILE A 220 -3.23 3.47 13.07
C ILE A 220 -2.85 3.36 14.54
N ILE A 221 -3.36 4.24 15.41
CA ILE A 221 -3.12 4.17 16.85
C ILE A 221 -3.68 2.87 17.44
N CYS A 222 -4.88 2.45 17.05
CA CYS A 222 -5.44 1.16 17.48
C CYS A 222 -4.54 -0.02 17.07
N ILE A 223 -4.01 0.00 15.83
CA ILE A 223 -3.08 -1.03 15.34
C ILE A 223 -1.78 -1.02 16.16
N LEU A 224 -1.16 0.16 16.33
CA LEU A 224 0.08 0.32 17.10
C LEU A 224 -0.09 -0.18 18.54
N ALA A 225 -1.25 0.08 19.15
CA ALA A 225 -1.57 -0.38 20.49
C ALA A 225 -1.66 -1.91 20.55
N GLN A 226 -2.32 -2.56 19.57
CA GLN A 226 -2.50 -4.01 19.54
C GLN A 226 -1.25 -4.80 19.11
N ILE A 227 -0.29 -4.19 18.39
CA ILE A 227 1.01 -4.82 18.13
C ILE A 227 1.98 -4.72 19.32
N GLY A 228 1.61 -3.98 20.38
CA GLY A 228 2.41 -3.82 21.59
C GLY A 228 3.39 -2.63 21.54
N MET A 229 3.20 -1.67 20.64
CA MET A 229 4.00 -0.45 20.57
C MET A 229 3.36 0.66 21.43
N PHE A 230 4.17 1.59 21.93
CA PHE A 230 3.63 2.84 22.49
C PHE A 230 3.03 3.68 21.36
N VAL A 231 2.16 4.62 21.70
CA VAL A 231 1.34 5.34 20.72
C VAL A 231 1.51 6.86 20.80
N PRO A 232 1.32 7.59 19.68
CA PRO A 232 1.47 9.05 19.62
C PRO A 232 0.27 9.80 20.23
N CYS A 233 0.11 9.72 21.54
CA CYS A 233 -0.93 10.38 22.31
C CYS A 233 -0.35 10.90 23.64
N ASP A 234 -1.06 11.80 24.32
CA ASP A 234 -0.80 12.13 25.74
C ASP A 234 -1.42 11.06 26.67
N PHE A 235 -2.51 10.42 26.23
CA PHE A 235 -3.16 9.29 26.90
C PHE A 235 -3.91 8.44 25.88
N CYS A 236 -3.90 7.11 26.04
CA CYS A 236 -4.61 6.20 25.15
C CYS A 236 -5.22 5.03 25.95
N GLU A 237 -6.52 4.82 25.81
CA GLU A 237 -7.28 3.65 26.24
C GLU A 237 -8.05 3.11 25.04
N VAL A 238 -7.85 1.83 24.72
CA VAL A 238 -8.53 1.17 23.60
C VAL A 238 -8.98 -0.23 23.99
N PRO A 239 -10.14 -0.69 23.48
CA PRO A 239 -10.52 -2.08 23.60
C PRO A 239 -9.72 -2.93 22.60
N ILE A 240 -9.74 -4.24 22.77
CA ILE A 240 -9.23 -5.16 21.76
C ILE A 240 -10.25 -5.25 20.62
N PHE A 241 -9.87 -4.75 19.45
CA PHE A 241 -10.66 -4.89 18.23
C PHE A 241 -10.34 -6.20 17.52
N THR A 242 -11.39 -6.91 17.10
CA THR A 242 -11.27 -8.13 16.28
C THR A 242 -10.88 -7.79 14.85
N GLN A 243 -11.42 -6.68 14.34
CA GLN A 243 -11.22 -6.22 12.97
C GLN A 243 -11.19 -4.69 12.93
N ILE A 244 -10.31 -4.13 12.10
CA ILE A 244 -10.35 -2.71 11.72
C ILE A 244 -10.70 -2.67 10.23
N MET A 245 -11.89 -2.17 9.91
CA MET A 245 -12.41 -2.14 8.55
C MET A 245 -12.48 -0.71 8.04
N CYS A 246 -11.94 -0.49 6.85
CA CYS A 246 -11.76 0.84 6.31
C CYS A 246 -12.38 0.93 4.92
N ARG A 247 -13.33 1.85 4.73
CA ARG A 247 -13.64 2.42 3.43
C ARG A 247 -12.96 3.78 3.37
N VAL A 248 -11.78 3.81 2.76
CA VAL A 248 -11.01 5.03 2.58
C VAL A 248 -10.73 5.15 1.09
N GLY A 249 -11.16 6.26 0.47
CA GLY A 249 -11.10 6.45 -0.98
C GLY A 249 -9.74 6.04 -1.56
N ALA A 250 -9.77 5.09 -2.49
CA ALA A 250 -8.59 4.66 -3.24
C ALA A 250 -8.33 5.61 -4.41
N SER A 251 -7.06 5.88 -4.67
CA SER A 251 -6.62 6.28 -6.01
C SER A 251 -6.91 5.12 -6.96
N ASP A 252 -8.05 5.22 -7.64
CA ASP A 252 -8.46 4.53 -8.87
C ASP A 252 -7.97 3.09 -9.07
N PHE A 253 -8.87 2.13 -8.81
CA PHE A 253 -8.84 0.78 -9.41
C PHE A 253 -9.21 0.77 -10.91
N GLN A 254 -8.94 1.85 -11.65
CA GLN A 254 -9.32 2.01 -13.06
C GLN A 254 -8.78 0.87 -13.95
N LEU A 255 -7.64 0.28 -13.59
CA LEU A 255 -7.03 -0.84 -14.31
C LEU A 255 -7.88 -2.14 -14.32
N LYS A 256 -8.90 -2.27 -13.46
CA LYS A 256 -9.78 -3.47 -13.41
C LYS A 256 -11.13 -3.30 -14.11
N GLY A 257 -11.42 -2.13 -14.71
CA GLY A 257 -12.68 -1.91 -15.47
C GLY A 257 -13.96 -1.86 -14.62
N ILE A 258 -13.84 -1.68 -13.30
CA ILE A 258 -14.99 -1.54 -12.39
C ILE A 258 -15.24 -0.05 -12.15
N SER A 259 -16.50 0.39 -12.22
CA SER A 259 -16.90 1.76 -11.87
C SER A 259 -16.47 2.09 -10.45
N THR A 260 -15.96 3.31 -10.23
CA THR A 260 -15.53 3.79 -8.91
C THR A 260 -16.64 3.61 -7.88
N PHE A 261 -17.88 3.98 -8.24
CA PHE A 261 -19.07 3.82 -7.38
C PHE A 261 -19.32 2.36 -6.99
N LEU A 262 -19.25 1.43 -7.96
CA LEU A 262 -19.46 0.01 -7.70
C LEU A 262 -18.38 -0.55 -6.76
N SER A 263 -17.12 -0.10 -6.92
CA SER A 263 -16.05 -0.46 -5.98
C SER A 263 -16.36 0.01 -4.56
N GLU A 264 -16.86 1.23 -4.38
CA GLU A 264 -17.24 1.74 -3.05
C GLU A 264 -18.36 0.90 -2.44
N MET A 265 -19.34 0.50 -3.24
CA MET A 265 -20.47 -0.32 -2.78
C MET A 265 -20.05 -1.74 -2.41
N ILE A 266 -19.12 -2.35 -3.16
CA ILE A 266 -18.57 -3.68 -2.82
C ILE A 266 -17.81 -3.62 -1.50
N GLU A 267 -16.98 -2.59 -1.29
CA GLU A 267 -16.26 -2.39 -0.03
C GLU A 267 -17.21 -2.14 1.14
N ALA A 268 -18.22 -1.29 0.96
CA ALA A 268 -19.24 -1.03 1.98
C ALA A 268 -20.03 -2.30 2.32
N ALA A 269 -20.41 -3.10 1.31
CA ALA A 269 -21.08 -4.38 1.53
C ALA A 269 -20.19 -5.38 2.29
N ALA A 270 -18.88 -5.41 2.00
CA ALA A 270 -17.94 -6.24 2.74
C ALA A 270 -17.81 -5.82 4.22
N ILE A 271 -17.83 -4.51 4.50
CA ILE A 271 -17.86 -3.98 5.87
C ILE A 271 -19.13 -4.44 6.58
N VAL A 272 -20.29 -4.15 6.00
CA VAL A 272 -21.59 -4.46 6.61
C VAL A 272 -21.79 -5.96 6.85
N LYS A 273 -21.28 -6.82 5.96
CA LYS A 273 -21.45 -8.27 6.04
C LYS A 273 -20.55 -8.96 7.08
N ASN A 274 -19.34 -8.43 7.32
CA ASN A 274 -18.32 -9.13 8.11
C ASN A 274 -18.03 -8.46 9.46
N ALA A 275 -18.36 -7.19 9.63
CA ALA A 275 -18.14 -6.50 10.90
C ALA A 275 -18.99 -7.09 12.02
N ASP A 276 -18.41 -7.12 13.21
CA ASP A 276 -19.06 -7.52 14.45
C ASP A 276 -19.05 -6.36 15.48
N GLN A 277 -19.66 -6.57 16.64
CA GLN A 277 -19.73 -5.57 17.72
C GLN A 277 -18.36 -5.13 18.28
N ASN A 278 -17.30 -5.91 18.04
CA ASN A 278 -15.94 -5.64 18.49
C ASN A 278 -15.05 -5.12 17.34
N SER A 279 -15.65 -4.77 16.21
CA SER A 279 -14.96 -4.18 15.08
C SER A 279 -14.81 -2.66 15.25
N PHE A 280 -13.81 -2.09 14.59
CA PHE A 280 -13.66 -0.65 14.41
C PHE A 280 -13.80 -0.29 12.94
N ILE A 281 -14.81 0.51 12.61
CA ILE A 281 -15.11 0.90 11.23
C ILE A 281 -14.66 2.33 10.99
N ILE A 282 -14.02 2.57 9.84
CA ILE A 282 -13.75 3.90 9.33
C ILE A 282 -14.37 4.03 7.95
N VAL A 283 -15.15 5.09 7.76
CA VAL A 283 -15.75 5.44 6.48
C VAL A 283 -15.32 6.86 6.11
N ASP A 284 -14.74 7.01 4.93
CA ASP A 284 -14.30 8.29 4.37
C ASP A 284 -15.08 8.54 3.07
N GLU A 285 -15.96 9.54 3.11
CA GLU A 285 -16.61 10.13 1.92
C GLU A 285 -17.40 9.13 1.06
N LEU A 286 -18.09 8.17 1.70
CA LEU A 286 -18.97 7.22 1.02
C LEU A 286 -20.10 7.92 0.24
N GLY A 287 -20.45 7.38 -0.93
CA GLY A 287 -21.61 7.82 -1.70
C GLY A 287 -21.36 9.02 -2.61
N ARG A 288 -20.09 9.41 -2.84
CA ARG A 288 -19.73 10.51 -3.74
C ARG A 288 -19.88 10.20 -5.23
N GLY A 289 -19.83 8.94 -5.60
CA GLY A 289 -19.86 8.50 -7.01
C GLY A 289 -21.25 8.46 -7.66
N THR A 290 -22.30 8.97 -7.02
CA THR A 290 -23.69 8.93 -7.51
C THR A 290 -24.43 10.24 -7.26
N SER A 291 -25.73 10.31 -7.60
CA SER A 291 -26.57 11.47 -7.33
C SER A 291 -26.58 11.84 -5.84
N THR A 292 -26.61 13.14 -5.51
CA THR A 292 -26.45 13.63 -4.14
C THR A 292 -27.42 12.98 -3.15
N TYR A 293 -28.70 12.87 -3.52
CA TYR A 293 -29.73 12.29 -2.65
C TYR A 293 -29.60 10.78 -2.50
N GLU A 294 -29.25 10.05 -3.56
CA GLU A 294 -28.98 8.60 -3.46
C GLU A 294 -27.72 8.34 -2.63
N GLY A 295 -26.66 9.11 -2.83
CA GLY A 295 -25.41 9.02 -2.09
C GLY A 295 -25.60 9.28 -0.60
N LEU A 296 -26.37 10.32 -0.26
CA LEU A 296 -26.80 10.59 1.12
C LEU A 296 -27.65 9.44 1.67
N GLY A 297 -28.67 8.98 0.95
CA GLY A 297 -29.58 7.92 1.39
C GLY A 297 -28.85 6.60 1.67
N ILE A 298 -27.90 6.22 0.81
CA ILE A 298 -27.04 5.04 1.00
C ILE A 298 -26.13 5.21 2.22
N SER A 299 -25.46 6.35 2.32
CA SER A 299 -24.55 6.64 3.45
C SER A 299 -25.28 6.65 4.78
N TRP A 300 -26.47 7.24 4.81
CA TRP A 300 -27.35 7.28 5.97
C TRP A 300 -27.77 5.87 6.36
N SER A 301 -28.25 5.07 5.39
CA SER A 301 -28.72 3.70 5.63
C SER A 301 -27.60 2.82 6.18
N ILE A 302 -26.38 2.95 5.65
CA ILE A 302 -25.21 2.19 6.12
C ILE A 302 -24.80 2.65 7.52
N GLY A 303 -24.70 3.96 7.77
CA GLY A 303 -24.40 4.49 9.11
C GLY A 303 -25.42 4.04 10.15
N LYS A 304 -26.71 4.04 9.79
CA LYS A 304 -27.80 3.58 10.65
C LYS A 304 -27.74 2.06 10.91
N TYR A 305 -27.46 1.26 9.88
CA TYR A 305 -27.29 -0.19 10.03
C TYR A 305 -26.09 -0.54 10.94
N ILE A 306 -24.96 0.16 10.77
CA ILE A 306 -23.80 -0.01 11.65
C ILE A 306 -24.18 0.30 13.10
N LEU A 307 -24.92 1.39 13.33
CA LEU A 307 -25.34 1.82 14.66
C LEU A 307 -26.31 0.85 15.34
N ASP A 308 -27.34 0.40 14.61
CA ASP A 308 -28.49 -0.33 15.17
C ASP A 308 -28.27 -1.84 15.17
N ASN A 309 -27.67 -2.38 14.11
CA ASN A 309 -27.52 -3.83 13.90
C ASN A 309 -26.15 -4.33 14.36
N ILE A 310 -25.07 -3.68 13.92
CA ILE A 310 -23.70 -4.13 14.20
C ILE A 310 -23.24 -3.68 15.59
N LYS A 311 -23.59 -2.44 15.97
CA LYS A 311 -23.31 -1.83 17.29
C LYS A 311 -21.82 -1.74 17.64
N CYS A 312 -20.98 -1.56 16.63
CA CYS A 312 -19.54 -1.41 16.79
C CYS A 312 -19.13 0.08 16.83
N PHE A 313 -17.84 0.34 17.04
CA PHE A 313 -17.30 1.69 16.94
C PHE A 313 -17.13 2.08 15.47
N CYS A 314 -17.56 3.30 15.09
CA CYS A 314 -17.48 3.80 13.74
C CYS A 314 -17.12 5.30 13.69
N LEU A 315 -16.10 5.66 12.91
CA LEU A 315 -15.84 7.03 12.49
C LEU A 315 -16.30 7.22 11.05
N PHE A 316 -17.24 8.14 10.83
CA PHE A 316 -17.83 8.40 9.53
C PHE A 316 -17.53 9.82 9.09
N ALA A 317 -16.47 10.00 8.29
CA ALA A 317 -16.15 11.27 7.66
C ALA A 317 -16.99 11.47 6.40
N THR A 318 -17.67 12.61 6.30
CA THR A 318 -18.56 12.90 5.17
C THR A 318 -18.53 14.38 4.79
N HIS A 319 -19.06 14.64 3.60
CA HIS A 319 -19.37 15.98 3.08
C HIS A 319 -20.87 16.28 3.06
N PHE A 320 -21.71 15.27 3.26
CA PHE A 320 -23.14 15.45 3.40
C PHE A 320 -23.41 15.99 4.80
N HIS A 321 -23.70 17.29 4.91
CA HIS A 321 -23.98 17.92 6.21
C HIS A 321 -25.26 17.36 6.83
N GLU A 322 -26.19 16.90 5.99
CA GLU A 322 -27.46 16.26 6.35
C GLU A 322 -27.26 14.96 7.13
N MET A 323 -26.12 14.28 6.97
CA MET A 323 -25.77 13.11 7.80
C MET A 323 -25.74 13.47 9.29
N SER A 324 -25.37 14.70 9.63
CA SER A 324 -25.35 15.19 11.01
C SER A 324 -26.71 15.08 11.70
N ASN A 325 -27.80 15.00 10.93
CA ASN A 325 -29.15 14.84 11.47
C ASN A 325 -29.37 13.49 12.16
N ILE A 326 -28.56 12.46 11.85
CA ILE A 326 -28.61 11.16 12.53
C ILE A 326 -28.41 11.34 14.04
N ALA A 327 -27.52 12.23 14.46
CA ALA A 327 -27.24 12.47 15.87
C ALA A 327 -28.42 13.08 16.64
N TYR A 328 -29.34 13.77 15.95
CA TYR A 328 -30.57 14.28 16.58
C TYR A 328 -31.69 13.23 16.64
N GLN A 329 -31.60 12.17 15.84
CA GLN A 329 -32.64 11.14 15.71
C GLN A 329 -32.30 9.85 16.46
N CYS A 330 -31.01 9.61 16.73
CA CYS A 330 -30.52 8.33 17.24
C CYS A 330 -29.59 8.51 18.43
N GLU A 331 -29.77 7.69 19.47
CA GLU A 331 -28.80 7.58 20.57
C GLU A 331 -27.51 6.89 20.10
N GLY A 332 -26.40 7.18 20.77
CA GLY A 332 -25.11 6.57 20.45
C GLY A 332 -24.34 7.24 19.30
N VAL A 333 -24.81 8.39 18.82
CA VAL A 333 -24.22 9.14 17.72
C VAL A 333 -23.86 10.55 18.18
N ILE A 334 -22.66 11.00 17.85
CA ILE A 334 -22.24 12.39 18.08
C ILE A 334 -21.70 13.02 16.79
N ASN A 335 -21.90 14.32 16.67
CA ASN A 335 -21.33 15.11 15.57
C ASN A 335 -20.02 15.74 16.02
N ARG A 336 -19.04 15.71 15.12
CA ARG A 336 -17.80 16.48 15.20
C ARG A 336 -17.53 17.14 13.86
N HIS A 337 -16.76 18.22 13.90
CA HIS A 337 -16.35 18.90 12.69
C HIS A 337 -14.94 19.44 12.78
N VAL A 338 -14.34 19.66 11.63
CA VAL A 338 -13.09 20.40 11.52
C VAL A 338 -13.37 21.90 11.66
N GLU A 339 -12.65 22.55 12.57
CA GLU A 339 -12.70 23.99 12.76
C GLU A 339 -11.99 24.74 11.61
N THR A 340 -12.66 25.77 11.11
CA THR A 340 -12.13 26.63 10.04
C THR A 340 -12.47 28.08 10.28
N THR A 341 -11.49 28.95 10.08
CA THR A 341 -11.67 30.40 10.25
C THR A 341 -11.46 31.12 8.92
N ILE A 342 -12.13 32.27 8.78
CA ILE A 342 -11.91 33.19 7.66
C ILE A 342 -11.11 34.36 8.21
N ASP A 343 -9.90 34.56 7.69
CA ASP A 343 -9.14 35.79 7.88
C ASP A 343 -9.90 36.92 7.18
N LYS A 344 -10.57 37.77 7.97
CA LYS A 344 -11.42 38.86 7.47
C LYS A 344 -10.62 39.91 6.69
N GLU A 345 -9.34 40.09 6.99
CA GLU A 345 -8.50 41.09 6.32
C GLU A 345 -8.02 40.57 4.96
N LYS A 346 -7.66 39.29 4.89
CA LYS A 346 -7.13 38.67 3.65
C LYS A 346 -8.18 37.95 2.82
N LYS A 347 -9.41 37.80 3.32
CA LYS A 347 -10.48 36.96 2.75
C LYS A 347 -10.02 35.53 2.46
N LYS A 348 -9.11 35.01 3.28
CA LYS A 348 -8.55 33.65 3.11
C LYS A 348 -9.12 32.71 4.16
N ILE A 349 -9.38 31.47 3.74
CA ILE A 349 -9.70 30.40 4.68
C ILE A 349 -8.41 29.88 5.29
N CYS A 350 -8.45 29.74 6.62
CA CYS A 350 -7.44 29.06 7.41
C CYS A 350 -8.07 27.78 7.98
N PHE A 351 -7.52 26.64 7.60
CA PHE A 351 -7.84 25.35 8.22
C PHE A 351 -7.07 25.25 9.53
N LEU A 352 -7.76 25.12 10.66
CA LEU A 352 -7.10 25.02 11.97
C LEU A 352 -6.66 23.59 12.30
N TYR A 353 -7.17 22.60 11.55
CA TYR A 353 -6.92 21.17 11.76
C TYR A 353 -7.33 20.65 13.15
N GLU A 354 -8.09 21.45 13.89
CA GLU A 354 -8.66 21.10 15.19
C GLU A 354 -10.07 20.53 14.99
N ILE A 355 -10.39 19.43 15.68
CA ILE A 355 -11.70 18.80 15.70
C ILE A 355 -12.49 19.33 16.90
N LYS A 356 -13.67 19.89 16.64
CA LYS A 356 -14.61 20.37 17.65
C LYS A 356 -15.88 19.52 17.68
N ASP A 357 -16.54 19.50 18.83
CA ASP A 357 -17.86 18.88 18.97
C ASP A 357 -18.94 19.71 18.25
N GLY A 358 -19.97 19.04 17.77
CA GLY A 358 -21.06 19.64 16.97
C GLY A 358 -20.90 19.44 15.46
N ALA A 359 -21.95 19.79 14.72
CA ALA A 359 -21.94 19.74 13.25
C ALA A 359 -21.43 21.07 12.66
N SER A 360 -20.75 21.01 11.53
CA SER A 360 -20.48 22.23 10.74
C SER A 360 -21.73 22.63 9.96
N ASN A 361 -22.07 23.93 10.00
CA ASN A 361 -23.16 24.49 9.21
C ASN A 361 -22.67 25.20 7.93
N LYS A 362 -21.38 25.09 7.59
CA LYS A 362 -20.77 25.88 6.51
C LYS A 362 -19.99 25.02 5.53
N SER A 363 -20.32 25.21 4.25
CA SER A 363 -19.57 24.71 3.11
C SER A 363 -18.65 25.81 2.59
N TYR A 364 -17.37 25.47 2.40
CA TYR A 364 -16.34 26.43 2.00
C TYR A 364 -15.84 26.23 0.57
N GLY A 365 -16.63 25.55 -0.27
CA GLY A 365 -16.23 25.19 -1.64
C GLY A 365 -15.87 26.41 -2.50
N VAL A 366 -16.70 27.45 -2.47
CA VAL A 366 -16.48 28.69 -3.25
C VAL A 366 -15.24 29.45 -2.75
N ASN A 367 -14.99 29.45 -1.44
CA ASN A 367 -13.79 30.06 -0.88
C ASN A 367 -12.51 29.28 -1.24
N VAL A 368 -12.56 27.95 -1.35
CA VAL A 368 -11.43 27.15 -1.84
C VAL A 368 -11.12 27.50 -3.30
N ALA A 369 -12.15 27.74 -4.12
CA ALA A 369 -11.99 28.26 -5.47
C ALA A 369 -11.29 29.64 -5.51
N GLU A 370 -11.57 30.52 -4.53
CA GLU A 370 -10.87 31.79 -4.37
C GLU A 370 -9.39 31.61 -4.03
N ILE A 371 -9.05 30.65 -3.16
CA ILE A 371 -7.66 30.28 -2.86
C ILE A 371 -6.94 29.73 -4.12
N ALA A 372 -7.65 28.94 -4.93
CA ALA A 372 -7.17 28.43 -6.21
C ALA A 372 -7.03 29.51 -7.30
N LYS A 373 -7.36 30.78 -6.98
CA LYS A 373 -7.26 31.94 -7.88
C LYS A 373 -8.12 31.82 -9.14
N LEU A 374 -9.32 31.24 -9.02
CA LEU A 374 -10.32 31.29 -10.09
C LEU A 374 -10.71 32.75 -10.40
N PRO A 375 -11.15 33.06 -11.64
CA PRO A 375 -11.55 34.42 -12.00
C PRO A 375 -12.66 34.96 -11.09
N LYS A 376 -12.57 36.24 -10.72
CA LYS A 376 -13.53 36.88 -9.79
C LYS A 376 -14.97 36.76 -10.25
N ASP A 377 -15.22 36.89 -11.55
CA ASP A 377 -16.57 36.77 -12.14
C ASP A 377 -17.15 35.37 -11.96
N VAL A 378 -16.31 34.33 -12.00
CA VAL A 378 -16.73 32.93 -11.75
C VAL A 378 -17.08 32.75 -10.28
N ILE A 379 -16.25 33.28 -9.37
CA ILE A 379 -16.47 33.22 -7.92
C ILE A 379 -17.76 33.95 -7.54
N GLN A 380 -17.99 35.14 -8.09
CA GLN A 380 -19.19 35.93 -7.81
C GLN A 380 -20.46 35.19 -8.25
N LYS A 381 -20.48 34.68 -9.48
CA LYS A 381 -21.61 33.86 -9.97
C LYS A 381 -21.82 32.58 -9.16
N ALA A 382 -20.75 31.99 -8.64
CA ALA A 382 -20.87 30.82 -7.77
C ALA A 382 -21.55 31.18 -6.44
N TYR A 383 -21.21 32.32 -5.82
CA TYR A 383 -21.92 32.79 -4.61
C TYR A 383 -23.39 33.08 -4.88
N GLU A 384 -23.73 33.78 -5.97
CA GLU A 384 -25.11 34.04 -6.38
C GLU A 384 -25.90 32.73 -6.53
N LYS A 385 -25.29 31.70 -7.14
CA LYS A 385 -25.94 30.41 -7.34
C LYS A 385 -26.11 29.62 -6.04
N VAL A 386 -25.16 29.71 -5.11
CA VAL A 386 -25.27 29.07 -3.78
C VAL A 386 -26.43 29.68 -3.00
N GLU A 387 -26.56 31.01 -2.97
CA GLU A 387 -27.69 31.68 -2.30
C GLU A 387 -29.04 31.26 -2.92
N GLU A 388 -29.12 31.14 -4.25
CA GLU A 388 -30.31 30.66 -4.93
C GLU A 388 -30.68 29.24 -4.48
N LEU A 389 -29.71 28.32 -4.44
CA LEU A 389 -29.93 26.92 -4.07
C LEU A 389 -30.28 26.76 -2.58
N GLU A 390 -29.59 27.46 -1.67
CA GLU A 390 -29.92 27.44 -0.24
C GLU A 390 -31.32 28.03 0.04
N SER A 391 -31.73 29.06 -0.72
CA SER A 391 -33.08 29.61 -0.62
C SER A 391 -34.14 28.64 -1.12
N ALA A 392 -33.82 27.85 -2.16
CA ALA A 392 -34.71 26.83 -2.71
C ALA A 392 -34.82 25.61 -1.77
N GLU A 393 -33.71 25.12 -1.23
CA GLU A 393 -33.68 24.03 -0.24
C GLU A 393 -34.40 24.41 1.04
N ASN A 394 -34.20 25.63 1.57
CA ASN A 394 -34.98 26.14 2.70
C ASN A 394 -36.47 26.22 2.37
N LYS A 395 -36.84 26.61 1.14
CA LYS A 395 -38.25 26.58 0.69
C LYS A 395 -38.81 25.16 0.67
N TYR A 396 -38.09 24.17 0.16
CA TYR A 396 -38.54 22.77 0.15
C TYR A 396 -38.61 22.16 1.55
N TYR A 397 -37.60 22.41 2.39
CA TYR A 397 -37.53 21.93 3.77
C TYR A 397 -38.63 22.56 4.66
N LEU A 398 -38.93 23.86 4.49
CA LEU A 398 -40.04 24.53 5.16
C LEU A 398 -41.40 24.02 4.65
N LYS A 399 -41.51 23.66 3.36
CA LYS A 399 -42.75 23.15 2.76
C LYS A 399 -43.12 21.75 3.28
N GLU A 400 -42.13 20.86 3.46
CA GLU A 400 -42.36 19.53 4.04
C GLU A 400 -42.64 19.56 5.54
N LYS A 401 -42.01 20.47 6.30
CA LYS A 401 -42.07 20.46 7.77
C LYS A 401 -43.21 21.29 8.35
N LEU A 402 -43.72 22.29 7.63
CA LEU A 402 -44.74 23.20 8.17
C LEU A 402 -46.18 22.91 7.72
N ASN A 403 -46.46 22.24 6.60
CA ASN A 403 -47.84 22.21 6.04
C ASN A 403 -48.49 23.62 6.01
N ILE A 404 -47.68 24.67 5.89
CA ILE A 404 -48.16 26.06 5.89
C ILE A 404 -48.27 26.51 4.44
N ASP A 405 -49.52 26.58 3.97
CA ASP A 405 -49.92 27.48 2.90
C ASP A 405 -49.67 28.92 3.36
N THR A 406 -48.62 29.55 2.84
CA THR A 406 -48.55 31.02 2.83
C THR A 406 -48.69 31.52 1.41
N SER A 407 -49.93 31.85 1.10
CA SER A 407 -50.30 32.78 0.05
C SER A 407 -49.66 34.15 0.30
N ALA A 408 -48.94 34.66 -0.68
CA ALA A 408 -49.29 35.92 -1.34
C ALA A 408 -48.28 36.22 -2.47
N SER A 409 -48.85 36.52 -3.63
CA SER A 409 -48.30 37.27 -4.76
C SER A 409 -47.46 36.60 -5.86
N ALA A 410 -47.29 35.27 -5.91
CA ALA A 410 -46.66 34.61 -7.08
C ALA A 410 -47.50 33.50 -7.75
N ASP A 411 -48.75 33.30 -7.31
CA ASP A 411 -49.37 31.96 -7.38
C ASP A 411 -50.57 31.79 -8.32
N GLU A 412 -51.00 32.81 -9.07
CA GLU A 412 -52.13 32.62 -10.01
C GLU A 412 -51.73 31.79 -11.23
N ASN A 413 -50.56 32.08 -11.81
CA ASN A 413 -50.11 31.39 -13.03
C ASN A 413 -49.66 29.94 -12.72
N TYR A 414 -49.14 29.69 -11.50
CA TYR A 414 -48.72 28.36 -11.07
C TYR A 414 -49.90 27.49 -10.61
N LYS A 415 -50.88 28.05 -9.87
CA LYS A 415 -52.15 27.35 -9.56
C LYS A 415 -52.95 27.03 -10.82
N MET A 416 -52.98 27.93 -11.81
CA MET A 416 -53.68 27.68 -13.08
C MET A 416 -53.01 26.54 -13.85
N LYS A 417 -51.67 26.47 -13.88
CA LYS A 417 -50.93 25.36 -14.50
C LYS A 417 -51.14 24.02 -13.78
N ILE A 418 -51.15 23.99 -12.45
CA ILE A 418 -51.42 22.76 -11.68
C ILE A 418 -52.87 22.31 -11.87
N SER A 419 -53.83 23.24 -11.85
CA SER A 419 -55.24 22.95 -12.13
C SER A 419 -55.41 22.39 -13.54
N ASN A 420 -54.76 22.99 -14.55
CA ASN A 420 -54.83 22.49 -15.93
C ASN A 420 -54.16 21.11 -16.05
N TYR A 421 -53.04 20.88 -15.37
CA TYR A 421 -52.37 19.58 -15.34
C TYR A 421 -53.27 18.49 -14.72
N MET A 422 -53.92 18.77 -13.59
CA MET A 422 -54.85 17.83 -12.96
C MET A 422 -56.05 17.52 -13.87
N LYS A 423 -56.64 18.53 -14.51
CA LYS A 423 -57.74 18.35 -15.47
C LYS A 423 -57.31 17.52 -16.69
N ILE A 424 -56.11 17.77 -17.23
CA ILE A 424 -55.56 16.97 -18.33
C ILE A 424 -55.34 15.53 -17.88
N LYS A 425 -54.78 15.32 -16.69
CA LYS A 425 -54.54 13.97 -16.14
C LYS A 425 -55.84 13.17 -16.00
N ASP A 426 -56.91 13.79 -15.49
CA ASP A 426 -58.20 13.13 -15.31
C ASP A 426 -58.87 12.81 -16.66
N GLU A 427 -58.82 13.73 -17.63
CA GLU A 427 -59.35 13.49 -18.98
C GLU A 427 -58.54 12.43 -19.73
N ILE A 428 -57.22 12.40 -19.56
CA ILE A 428 -56.36 11.33 -20.11
C ILE A 428 -56.72 9.99 -19.48
N HIS A 429 -56.89 9.92 -18.15
CA HIS A 429 -57.33 8.69 -17.50
C HIS A 429 -58.72 8.23 -17.98
N HIS A 430 -59.63 9.15 -18.24
CA HIS A 430 -60.95 8.84 -18.80
C HIS A 430 -60.89 8.40 -20.27
N LEU A 431 -59.95 8.94 -21.06
CA LEU A 431 -59.68 8.48 -22.42
C LEU A 431 -59.16 7.04 -22.40
N PHE A 432 -58.14 6.76 -21.57
CA PHE A 432 -57.52 5.43 -21.49
C PHE A 432 -58.35 4.39 -20.73
N SER A 433 -59.50 4.76 -20.16
CA SER A 433 -60.46 3.81 -19.58
C SER A 433 -61.43 3.20 -20.59
N SER A 434 -61.35 3.59 -21.88
CA SER A 434 -62.15 2.99 -22.95
C SER A 434 -61.80 1.52 -23.15
N THR A 435 -62.81 0.69 -23.44
CA THR A 435 -62.65 -0.77 -23.55
C THR A 435 -62.26 -1.25 -24.94
N ASN A 436 -62.40 -0.39 -25.96
CA ASN A 436 -62.01 -0.68 -27.35
C ASN A 436 -61.58 0.60 -28.10
N GLU A 437 -60.92 0.40 -29.24
CA GLU A 437 -60.28 1.46 -30.02
C GLU A 437 -61.27 2.45 -30.64
N ASN A 438 -62.46 2.00 -31.05
CA ASN A 438 -63.50 2.87 -31.59
C ASN A 438 -64.04 3.84 -30.52
N GLU A 439 -64.27 3.33 -29.32
CA GLU A 439 -64.70 4.12 -28.15
C GLU A 439 -63.63 5.13 -27.72
N PHE A 440 -62.35 4.74 -27.76
CA PHE A 440 -61.23 5.65 -27.52
C PHE A 440 -61.23 6.82 -28.53
N MET A 441 -61.36 6.50 -29.83
CA MET A 441 -61.28 7.49 -30.90
C MET A 441 -62.46 8.47 -30.86
N GLU A 442 -63.66 8.00 -30.53
CA GLU A 442 -64.84 8.85 -30.37
C GLU A 442 -64.71 9.80 -29.18
N ARG A 443 -64.24 9.28 -28.02
CA ARG A 443 -63.94 10.10 -26.82
C ARG A 443 -62.84 11.13 -27.11
N PHE A 444 -61.76 10.73 -27.78
CA PHE A 444 -60.64 11.61 -28.12
C PHE A 444 -61.07 12.74 -29.06
N LEU A 445 -61.81 12.42 -30.13
CA LEU A 445 -62.31 13.42 -31.07
C LEU A 445 -63.26 14.43 -30.40
N SER A 446 -64.11 13.97 -29.47
CA SER A 446 -65.02 14.85 -28.74
C SER A 446 -64.31 15.85 -27.80
N LYS A 447 -63.13 15.48 -27.27
CA LYS A 447 -62.36 16.28 -26.29
C LYS A 447 -61.12 16.96 -26.85
N LYS A 448 -60.80 16.74 -28.14
CA LYS A 448 -59.59 17.23 -28.81
C LYS A 448 -59.35 18.74 -28.64
N ASN A 449 -60.39 19.56 -28.84
CA ASN A 449 -60.27 21.01 -28.73
C ASN A 449 -60.08 21.46 -27.28
N TYR A 450 -60.75 20.80 -26.34
CA TYR A 450 -60.63 21.07 -24.90
C TYR A 450 -59.24 20.74 -24.35
N LEU A 451 -58.66 19.61 -24.76
CA LEU A 451 -57.28 19.25 -24.39
C LEU A 451 -56.25 20.20 -25.01
N LYS A 452 -56.52 20.72 -26.21
CA LYS A 452 -55.67 21.72 -26.86
C LYS A 452 -55.71 23.06 -26.13
N GLU A 453 -56.86 23.48 -25.61
CA GLU A 453 -57.00 24.71 -24.80
C GLU A 453 -56.33 24.58 -23.43
N LEU A 454 -56.36 23.41 -22.80
CA LEU A 454 -55.70 23.19 -21.50
C LEU A 454 -54.17 23.10 -21.59
N ALA A 455 -53.62 22.82 -22.77
CA ALA A 455 -52.19 22.65 -23.02
C ALA A 455 -51.44 23.94 -23.41
N ILE A 456 -52.17 25.02 -23.72
CA ILE A 456 -51.66 26.39 -23.97
C ILE A 456 -51.67 27.16 -22.64
#